data_AF-A0A8I1AF53-F1
#
_entry.id   AF-A0A8I1AF53-F1
#
_cell.length_a   1.000
_cell.length_b   1.000
_cell.length_c   1.000
_cell.angle_alpha   90.00
_cell.angle_beta   90.00
_cell.angle_gamma   90.00
#
_symmetry.space_group_name_H-M   'P 1'
#
loop_
_entity.id
_entity.type
_entity.pdbx_description
1 polymer ?
#
loop_
_entity_poly.entity_id
_entity_poly.type
_entity_poly.pdbx_seq_one_letter_code
_entity_poly.pdbx_strand_id
1 'polypeptide(L)'
;MSIKKEREAFERHKAKQLKIDYVSLKNVLDDCERRFPNNRYAGYSDFNRDFETWLAAKAQAVPGGFVLVDKHQLAQLMADMDSFGKKALGDDYVSFADIAAVLDEAQEPTND
;
A
#
# COMPACT_ATOMS: atom_id res chain seq x y z
N MET A 1 -0.19 9.29 5.79
CA MET A 1 0.42 9.26 7.15
C MET A 1 1.92 9.42 7.03
N SER A 2 2.62 10.02 8.01
CA SER A 2 4.10 10.09 7.94
C SER A 2 4.71 8.80 8.49
N ILE A 3 5.74 8.28 7.82
CA ILE A 3 6.43 7.05 8.22
C ILE A 3 6.99 7.11 9.65
N LYS A 4 7.27 8.31 10.17
CA LYS A 4 7.70 8.53 11.56
C LYS A 4 6.58 8.22 12.56
N LYS A 5 5.33 8.63 12.28
CA LYS A 5 4.18 8.34 13.14
C LYS A 5 3.83 6.85 13.14
N GLU A 6 3.90 6.20 11.98
CA GLU A 6 3.66 4.74 11.88
C GLU A 6 4.73 3.93 12.62
N ARG A 7 5.99 4.35 12.52
CA ARG A 7 7.09 3.74 13.27
C ARG A 7 6.86 3.82 14.77
N GLU A 8 6.50 5.00 15.27
CA GLU A 8 6.17 5.18 16.69
C GLU A 8 5.00 4.30 17.14
N ALA A 9 3.93 4.22 16.34
CA ALA A 9 2.78 3.37 16.63
C ALA A 9 3.16 1.88 16.69
N PHE A 10 3.97 1.41 15.74
CA PHE A 10 4.51 0.05 15.72
C PHE A 10 5.37 -0.24 16.96
N GLU A 11 6.29 0.65 17.32
CA GLU A 11 7.16 0.47 18.48
C GLU A 11 6.35 0.42 19.79
N ARG A 12 5.31 1.27 19.92
CA ARG A 12 4.38 1.21 21.07
C ARG A 12 3.59 -0.09 21.10
N HIS A 13 3.20 -0.63 19.95
CA HIS A 13 2.57 -1.94 19.85
C HIS A 13 3.52 -3.06 20.30
N LYS A 14 4.78 -3.01 19.87
CA LYS A 14 5.80 -3.98 20.27
C LYS A 14 6.13 -3.91 21.76
N ALA A 15 6.24 -2.72 22.34
CA ALA A 15 6.43 -2.54 23.79
C ALA A 15 5.31 -3.25 24.58
N LYS A 16 4.05 -3.10 24.15
CA LYS A 16 2.90 -3.80 24.75
C LYS A 16 3.02 -5.32 24.61
N GLN A 17 3.39 -5.84 23.43
CA GLN A 17 3.57 -7.28 23.21
C GLN A 17 4.67 -7.87 24.10
N LEU A 18 5.79 -7.16 24.22
CA LEU A 18 6.94 -7.57 25.05
C LEU A 18 6.73 -7.32 26.55
N LYS A 19 5.64 -6.66 26.95
CA LYS A 19 5.34 -6.25 28.32
C LYS A 19 6.46 -5.41 28.96
N ILE A 20 7.06 -4.53 28.15
CA ILE A 20 8.04 -3.54 28.59
C ILE A 20 7.47 -2.15 28.41
N ASP A 21 7.99 -1.18 29.16
CA ASP A 21 7.60 0.21 28.94
C ASP A 21 8.19 0.74 27.62
N TYR A 22 7.44 1.62 26.98
CA TYR A 22 7.84 2.17 25.68
C TYR A 22 9.13 3.00 25.76
N VAL A 23 9.38 3.68 26.88
CA VAL A 23 10.55 4.55 27.04
C VAL A 23 11.84 3.72 27.06
N SER A 24 11.85 2.62 27.81
CA SER A 24 12.97 1.67 27.84
C SER A 24 13.22 1.05 26.47
N LEU A 25 12.17 0.60 25.77
CA LEU A 25 12.32 0.10 24.40
C LEU A 25 12.90 1.17 23.48
N LYS A 26 12.36 2.38 23.54
CA LYS A 26 12.80 3.50 22.70
C LYS A 26 14.28 3.82 22.92
N ASN A 27 14.76 3.83 24.17
CA ASN A 27 16.16 4.07 24.47
C ASN A 27 17.08 3.01 23.83
N VAL A 28 16.69 1.74 23.86
CA VAL A 28 17.45 0.65 23.20
C VAL A 28 17.45 0.85 21.69
N LEU A 29 16.31 1.20 21.09
CA LEU A 29 16.20 1.43 19.64
C LEU A 29 16.98 2.66 19.18
N ASP A 30 16.95 3.74 19.95
CA ASP A 30 17.72 4.96 19.68
C ASP A 30 19.23 4.69 19.77
N ASP A 31 19.68 3.89 20.74
CA ASP A 31 21.08 3.43 20.82
C ASP A 31 21.46 2.50 19.67
N CYS A 32 20.55 1.61 19.24
CA CYS A 32 20.75 0.76 18.08
C CYS A 32 20.92 1.58 16.79
N GLU A 33 20.05 2.58 16.55
CA GLU A 33 20.15 3.47 15.38
C GLU A 33 21.45 4.29 15.38
N ARG A 34 21.94 4.66 16.57
CA ARG A 34 23.23 5.34 16.73
C ARG A 34 24.42 4.43 16.42
N ARG A 35 24.38 3.16 16.82
CA ARG A 35 25.48 2.19 16.62
C ARG A 35 25.46 1.54 15.23
N PHE A 36 24.26 1.38 14.66
CA PHE A 36 24.02 0.73 13.38
C PHE A 36 23.19 1.68 12.50
N PRO A 37 23.85 2.56 11.74
CA PRO A 37 23.16 3.49 10.85
C PRO A 37 22.22 2.75 9.90
N ASN A 38 21.00 3.25 9.75
CA ASN A 38 19.92 2.65 8.96
C ASN A 38 19.38 1.30 9.46
N ASN A 39 19.77 0.83 10.66
CA ASN A 39 19.23 -0.38 11.26
C ASN A 39 18.82 -0.16 12.72
N ARG A 40 17.77 0.64 12.89
CA ARG A 40 17.18 0.97 14.21
C ARG A 40 16.78 -0.28 15.02
N TYR A 41 16.41 -1.36 14.34
CA TYR A 41 15.95 -2.59 14.97
C TYR A 41 17.04 -3.66 15.11
N ALA A 42 18.33 -3.32 14.99
CA ALA A 42 19.43 -4.28 15.06
C ALA A 42 19.43 -5.17 16.32
N GLY A 43 18.93 -4.66 17.45
CA GLY A 43 18.79 -5.43 18.70
C GLY A 43 17.62 -6.43 18.73
N TYR A 44 16.76 -6.44 17.71
CA TYR A 44 15.57 -7.28 17.62
C TYR A 44 15.44 -7.87 16.21
N SER A 45 15.89 -9.10 16.02
CA SER A 45 15.99 -9.80 14.72
C SER A 45 14.73 -9.73 13.86
N ASP A 46 13.55 -9.78 14.47
CA ASP A 46 12.28 -9.85 13.74
C ASP A 46 11.61 -8.49 13.51
N PHE A 47 12.06 -7.43 14.17
CA PHE A 47 11.35 -6.14 14.16
C PHE A 47 11.34 -5.46 12.78
N ASN A 48 12.40 -5.62 11.97
CA ASN A 48 12.42 -5.10 10.60
C ASN A 48 11.29 -5.74 9.77
N ARG A 49 11.23 -7.08 9.74
CA ARG A 49 10.17 -7.83 9.03
C ARG A 49 8.78 -7.50 9.58
N ASP A 50 8.66 -7.38 10.89
CA ASP A 50 7.38 -7.08 11.53
C ASP A 50 6.91 -5.65 11.20
N PHE A 51 7.83 -4.69 11.06
CA PHE A 51 7.50 -3.32 10.65
C PHE A 51 7.08 -3.24 9.19
N GLU A 52 7.74 -3.98 8.30
CA GLU A 52 7.31 -4.11 6.90
C GLU A 52 5.91 -4.72 6.81
N THR A 53 5.66 -5.77 7.59
CA THR A 53 4.34 -6.41 7.67
C THR A 53 3.27 -5.46 8.23
N TRP A 54 3.61 -4.67 9.27
CA TRP A 54 2.75 -3.63 9.81
C TRP A 54 2.35 -2.61 8.74
N LEU A 55 3.32 -2.11 7.97
CA LEU A 55 3.05 -1.16 6.90
C LEU A 55 2.20 -1.78 5.79
N ALA A 56 2.47 -3.02 5.39
CA ALA A 56 1.66 -3.73 4.40
C ALA A 56 0.20 -3.90 4.85
N ALA A 57 -0.01 -4.33 6.10
CA ALA A 57 -1.35 -4.48 6.67
C ALA A 57 -2.10 -3.15 6.79
N LYS A 58 -1.38 -2.06 7.10
CA LYS A 58 -1.96 -0.70 7.16
C LYS A 58 -2.25 -0.13 5.78
N ALA A 59 -1.42 -0.44 4.78
CA ALA A 59 -1.66 -0.06 3.39
C ALA A 59 -2.86 -0.81 2.79
N GLN A 60 -3.16 -2.01 3.31
CA GLN A 60 -4.35 -2.79 2.95
C GLN A 60 -5.67 -2.24 3.53
N ALA A 61 -5.63 -1.21 4.37
CA ALA A 61 -6.85 -0.51 4.78
C ALA A 61 -7.36 0.33 3.59
N VAL A 62 -8.09 -0.31 2.69
CA VAL A 62 -8.85 0.40 1.65
C VAL A 62 -9.79 1.38 2.35
N PRO A 63 -9.89 2.63 1.89
CA PRO A 63 -10.88 3.56 2.42
C PRO A 63 -12.27 2.92 2.39
N GLY A 64 -13.13 3.30 3.34
CA GLY A 64 -14.51 2.83 3.34
C GLY A 64 -15.17 3.10 1.99
N GLY A 65 -15.85 2.09 1.42
CA GLY A 65 -16.48 2.17 0.10
C GLY A 65 -15.66 1.56 -1.05
N PHE A 66 -14.44 1.08 -0.78
CA PHE A 66 -13.60 0.42 -1.78
C PHE A 66 -13.40 -1.06 -1.46
N VAL A 67 -13.21 -1.89 -2.49
CA VAL A 67 -13.00 -3.35 -2.38
C VAL A 67 -11.68 -3.72 -3.05
N LEU A 68 -10.87 -4.54 -2.38
CA LEU A 68 -9.70 -5.16 -3.02
C LEU A 68 -10.18 -6.28 -3.93
N VAL A 69 -9.79 -6.22 -5.19
CA VAL A 69 -10.08 -7.25 -6.19
C VAL A 69 -8.75 -7.80 -6.68
N ASP A 70 -8.67 -9.12 -6.85
CA ASP A 70 -7.52 -9.74 -7.49
C ASP A 70 -7.35 -9.21 -8.92
N LYS A 71 -6.10 -8.96 -9.33
CA LYS A 71 -5.81 -8.32 -10.62
C LYS A 71 -6.32 -9.15 -11.80
N HIS A 72 -6.20 -10.48 -11.74
CA HIS A 72 -6.67 -11.35 -12.82
C HIS A 72 -8.19 -11.39 -12.87
N GLN A 73 -8.85 -11.39 -11.71
CA GLN A 73 -10.31 -11.28 -11.63
C GLN A 73 -10.83 -9.95 -12.18
N LEU A 74 -10.14 -8.85 -11.88
CA LEU A 74 -10.49 -7.54 -12.43
C LEU A 74 -10.36 -7.51 -13.96
N ALA A 75 -9.25 -8.03 -14.49
CA ALA A 75 -9.04 -8.12 -15.94
C ALA A 75 -10.12 -8.97 -16.63
N GLN A 76 -10.51 -10.09 -16.02
CA GLN A 76 -11.58 -10.93 -16.55
C GLN A 76 -12.93 -10.20 -16.53
N LEU A 77 -13.26 -9.52 -15.43
CA LEU A 77 -14.49 -8.73 -15.33
C LEU A 77 -14.55 -7.63 -16.40
N MET A 78 -13.45 -6.91 -16.64
CA MET A 78 -13.39 -5.89 -17.68
C MET A 78 -13.62 -6.49 -19.07
N ALA A 79 -13.01 -7.64 -19.37
CA ALA A 79 -13.20 -8.33 -20.64
C ALA A 79 -14.65 -8.83 -20.83
N ASP A 80 -15.27 -9.36 -19.78
CA ASP A 80 -16.66 -9.81 -19.82
C ASP A 80 -17.61 -8.64 -20.06
N MET A 81 -17.39 -7.51 -19.35
CA MET A 81 -18.16 -6.27 -19.52
C MET A 81 -18.01 -5.70 -20.94
N ASP A 82 -16.79 -5.71 -21.50
CA ASP A 82 -16.55 -5.32 -22.89
C ASP A 82 -17.33 -6.21 -23.87
N SER A 83 -17.34 -7.53 -23.63
CA SER A 83 -18.08 -8.47 -24.47
C SER A 83 -19.58 -8.21 -24.42
N PHE A 84 -20.14 -7.97 -23.23
CA PHE A 84 -21.55 -7.65 -23.05
C PHE A 84 -21.92 -6.32 -23.69
N GLY A 85 -21.09 -5.28 -23.49
CA GLY A 85 -21.27 -3.96 -24.08
C GLY A 85 -21.31 -4.01 -25.60
N LYS A 86 -20.33 -4.66 -26.22
CA LYS A 86 -20.28 -4.86 -27.68
C LYS A 86 -21.51 -5.60 -28.22
N LYS A 87 -21.99 -6.62 -27.49
CA LYS A 87 -23.20 -7.35 -27.89
C LYS A 87 -24.47 -6.51 -27.76
N ALA A 88 -24.55 -5.65 -26.75
CA ALA A 88 -25.74 -4.87 -26.46
C ALA A 88 -25.85 -3.59 -27.31
N LEU A 89 -24.72 -2.92 -27.55
CA LEU A 89 -24.65 -1.59 -28.14
C LEU A 89 -23.93 -1.57 -29.50
N GLY A 90 -23.28 -2.65 -29.91
CA GLY A 90 -22.59 -2.73 -31.20
C GLY A 90 -21.49 -1.67 -31.31
N ASP A 91 -21.53 -0.91 -32.40
CA ASP A 91 -20.55 0.14 -32.72
C ASP A 91 -20.63 1.35 -31.78
N ASP A 92 -21.74 1.53 -31.04
CA ASP A 92 -21.90 2.62 -30.07
C ASP A 92 -21.20 2.32 -28.73
N TYR A 93 -20.63 1.12 -28.56
CA TYR A 93 -19.90 0.75 -27.36
C TYR A 93 -18.45 1.23 -27.38
N VAL A 94 -18.02 1.89 -26.31
CA VAL A 94 -16.62 2.26 -26.08
C VAL A 94 -16.01 1.28 -25.08
N SER A 95 -14.95 0.57 -25.49
CA SER A 95 -14.31 -0.43 -24.63
C SER A 95 -13.43 0.20 -23.56
N PHE A 96 -13.14 -0.56 -22.50
CA PHE A 96 -12.19 -0.09 -21.49
C PHE A 96 -10.80 0.21 -22.05
N ALA A 97 -10.39 -0.50 -23.11
CA ALA A 97 -9.11 -0.24 -23.80
C ALA A 97 -9.13 1.10 -24.56
N ASP A 98 -10.23 1.42 -25.24
CA ASP A 98 -10.37 2.68 -25.97
C ASP A 98 -10.43 3.87 -24.99
N ILE A 99 -11.10 3.70 -23.85
CA ILE A 99 -11.13 4.70 -22.77
C ILE A 99 -9.71 4.95 -22.23
N ALA A 100 -8.93 3.88 -22.01
CA ALA A 100 -7.55 4.01 -21.53
C ALA A 100 -6.67 4.77 -22.52
N ALA A 101 -6.78 4.48 -23.82
CA ALA A 101 -6.04 5.18 -24.86
C ALA A 101 -6.35 6.69 -24.90
N VAL A 102 -7.63 7.08 -24.80
CA VAL A 102 -8.04 8.49 -24.75
C VAL A 102 -7.49 9.20 -23.50
N LEU A 103 -7.45 8.52 -22.36
CA LEU A 103 -6.92 9.10 -21.12
C LEU A 103 -5.40 9.26 -21.16
N ASP A 104 -4.69 8.33 -21.78
CA ASP A 104 -3.24 8.42 -22.00
C ASP A 104 -2.91 9.58 -22.96
N GLU A 105 -3.68 9.73 -24.06
CA GLU A 105 -3.56 10.86 -24.99
C GLU A 105 -3.87 12.21 -24.32
N ALA A 106 -4.85 12.27 -23.42
CA ALA A 106 -5.20 13.48 -22.68
C ALA A 106 -4.20 13.86 -21.58
N GLN A 107 -3.27 12.95 -21.22
CA GLN A 107 -2.22 13.18 -20.23
C GLN A 107 -0.89 13.67 -20.83
N GLU A 108 -0.73 13.68 -22.15
CA GLU A 108 0.44 14.35 -22.75
C GLU A 108 0.39 15.85 -22.41
N PRO A 109 1.43 16.44 -21.79
CA PRO A 109 1.44 17.87 -21.55
C PRO A 109 1.43 18.59 -22.90
N THR A 110 0.52 19.56 -23.07
CA THR A 110 0.73 20.70 -23.96
C THR A 110 2.04 21.38 -23.53
N ASN A 111 3.17 20.89 -24.07
CA ASN A 111 4.45 21.58 -24.02
C ASN A 111 4.42 22.64 -25.12
N ASP A 112 3.97 23.83 -24.75
CA ASP A 112 4.36 25.11 -25.36
C ASP A 112 5.18 25.91 -24.32
#